data_AF-A0A960YF07-F1
#
_entry.id   AF-A0A960YF07-F1
#
_cell.length_a   1.000
_cell.length_b   1.000
_cell.length_c   1.000
_cell.angle_alpha   90.00
_cell.angle_beta   90.00
_cell.angle_gamma   90.00
#
_symmetry.space_group_name_H-M   'P 1'
#
loop_
_entity.id
_entity.type
_entity.pdbx_description
1 polymer ?
#
loop_
_entity_poly.entity_id
_entity_poly.type
_entity_poly.pdbx_seq_one_letter_code
_entity_poly.pdbx_strand_id
1 'polypeptide(L)'
;VQFLYGFENRKKMFEDVDSRFKFVAYNTIKTKEGTKDVPAAFMMLTENEMMQAHNRKGKYVSVNLETLKKFSPDSLSLMEFSSKKESDITEKIYAEYPLLGEEIEGTWNVKLISESHITNNSYLFNKNKNGIPLFEGKMIWQYDSNYDKPKFWVDNKMLEKVSHYNYNYYRWGHRRIASNTNERTLISSIIPKKSLSEVNCATINIEKSNISNSQQLFFSSIMNSYILDYTIRLKVSATLNVFYLLSLPIPRFQSDKDHPYFSKLVERAAKLVGTTEEFDELLEEVGLKGKGSKKPHEVHGVKVEKERQALKNQIDAMVAKIYKLTREELEYILSTFPLVKDEVKLGVLEEYDRL
;
A
#
# COMPACT_ATOMS: atom_id res chain seq x y z
N VAL A 1 0.44 1.76 -31.56
CA VAL A 1 -0.68 2.59 -31.06
C VAL A 1 -0.42 4.00 -31.54
N GLN A 2 -1.40 4.69 -32.15
CA GLN A 2 -1.23 6.08 -32.56
C GLN A 2 -1.63 7.06 -31.45
N PHE A 3 -2.74 6.79 -30.76
CA PHE A 3 -3.12 7.50 -29.54
C PHE A 3 -4.07 6.67 -28.69
N LEU A 4 -4.12 7.01 -27.40
CA LEU A 4 -5.08 6.53 -26.43
C LEU A 4 -5.53 7.70 -25.53
N TYR A 5 -6.75 8.17 -25.73
CA TYR A 5 -7.28 9.39 -25.12
C TYR A 5 -8.46 9.08 -24.22
N GLY A 6 -8.28 9.29 -22.91
CA GLY A 6 -9.29 9.11 -21.88
C GLY A 6 -10.04 10.40 -21.57
N PHE A 7 -11.38 10.30 -21.59
CA PHE A 7 -12.30 11.41 -21.36
C PHE A 7 -13.21 11.14 -20.16
N GLU A 8 -13.54 12.19 -19.44
CA GLU A 8 -14.61 12.19 -18.44
C GLU A 8 -15.69 13.17 -18.88
N ASN A 9 -16.92 12.71 -19.05
CA ASN A 9 -17.95 13.55 -19.67
C ASN A 9 -18.64 14.53 -18.70
N ARG A 10 -17.98 14.93 -17.61
CA ARG A 10 -18.54 15.80 -16.58
C ARG A 10 -18.91 17.20 -17.10
N LYS A 11 -18.22 17.67 -18.13
CA LYS A 11 -18.52 18.95 -18.81
C LYS A 11 -19.37 18.79 -20.08
N LYS A 12 -19.94 17.59 -20.32
CA LYS A 12 -20.80 17.29 -21.47
C LYS A 12 -20.19 17.65 -22.82
N MET A 13 -18.91 17.32 -23.01
CA MET A 13 -18.23 17.50 -24.31
C MET A 13 -18.86 16.60 -25.39
N PHE A 14 -19.40 15.46 -24.99
CA PHE A 14 -20.15 14.55 -25.85
C PHE A 14 -21.61 14.53 -25.40
N GLU A 15 -22.51 15.13 -26.19
CA GLU A 15 -23.91 15.33 -25.79
C GLU A 15 -24.67 14.02 -25.54
N ASP A 16 -24.36 12.98 -26.32
CA ASP A 16 -25.03 11.67 -26.26
C ASP A 16 -24.47 10.71 -25.17
N VAL A 17 -23.43 11.13 -24.43
CA VAL A 17 -22.83 10.31 -23.37
C VAL A 17 -23.27 10.86 -22.01
N ASP A 18 -23.73 10.02 -21.09
CA ASP A 18 -24.06 10.48 -19.73
C ASP A 18 -22.82 11.07 -19.04
N SER A 19 -23.01 12.18 -18.32
CA SER A 19 -21.91 12.93 -17.68
C SER A 19 -21.11 12.15 -16.63
N ARG A 20 -21.62 11.01 -16.17
CA ARG A 20 -20.96 10.11 -15.20
C ARG A 20 -20.04 9.11 -15.86
N PHE A 21 -20.11 8.95 -17.18
CA PHE A 21 -19.25 8.00 -17.88
C PHE A 21 -17.84 8.57 -18.09
N LYS A 22 -16.89 7.63 -17.99
CA LYS A 22 -15.51 7.77 -18.41
C LYS A 22 -15.25 6.75 -19.51
N PHE A 23 -14.57 7.16 -20.56
CA PHE A 23 -14.29 6.29 -21.70
C PHE A 23 -13.01 6.69 -22.42
N VAL A 24 -12.51 5.81 -23.28
CA VAL A 24 -11.27 5.99 -24.03
C VAL A 24 -11.56 5.94 -25.52
N ALA A 25 -11.07 6.92 -26.28
CA ALA A 25 -10.90 6.84 -27.73
C ALA A 25 -9.47 6.40 -28.03
N TYR A 26 -9.29 5.47 -28.96
CA TYR A 26 -7.96 5.01 -29.35
C TYR A 26 -7.89 4.78 -30.85
N ASN A 27 -6.67 4.89 -31.39
CA ASN A 27 -6.38 4.52 -32.76
C ASN A 27 -5.13 3.62 -32.80
N THR A 28 -5.23 2.51 -33.53
CA THR A 28 -4.15 1.55 -33.70
C THR A 28 -3.95 1.23 -35.18
N ILE A 29 -2.70 1.25 -35.61
CA ILE A 29 -2.28 0.76 -36.92
C ILE A 29 -1.36 -0.44 -36.68
N LYS A 30 -1.59 -1.53 -37.40
CA LYS A 30 -0.73 -2.71 -37.38
C LYS A 30 0.50 -2.44 -38.24
N THR A 31 1.67 -2.39 -37.61
CA THR A 31 2.98 -2.23 -38.27
C THR A 31 3.86 -3.44 -37.97
N LYS A 32 4.93 -3.65 -38.77
CA LYS A 32 5.91 -4.71 -38.49
C LYS A 32 6.72 -4.46 -37.22
N GLU A 33 6.98 -3.19 -36.88
CA GLU A 33 7.81 -2.80 -35.73
C GLU A 33 7.10 -2.87 -34.37
N GLY A 34 5.76 -2.95 -34.37
CA GLY A 34 4.96 -2.91 -33.15
C GLY A 34 4.92 -1.52 -32.51
N THR A 35 4.47 -1.47 -31.24
CA THR A 35 4.37 -0.22 -30.46
C THR A 35 5.54 -0.16 -29.48
N LYS A 36 6.33 0.91 -29.51
CA LYS A 36 7.38 1.16 -28.51
C LYS A 36 6.91 2.09 -27.41
N ASP A 37 6.23 3.16 -27.80
CA ASP A 37 5.65 4.14 -26.90
C ASP A 37 4.15 4.27 -27.18
N VAL A 38 3.38 4.48 -26.12
CA VAL A 38 1.93 4.69 -26.16
C VAL A 38 1.67 6.18 -25.96
N PRO A 39 1.30 6.92 -27.02
CA PRO A 39 0.90 8.31 -26.90
C PRO A 39 -0.46 8.36 -26.20
N ALA A 40 -0.51 8.94 -25.00
CA ALA A 40 -1.68 8.92 -24.16
C ALA A 40 -2.01 10.31 -23.59
N ALA A 41 -3.28 10.52 -23.27
CA ALA A 41 -3.73 11.65 -22.48
C ALA A 41 -5.02 11.24 -21.77
N PHE A 42 -5.12 11.50 -20.47
CA PHE A 42 -6.24 11.04 -19.66
C PHE A 42 -6.95 12.18 -18.96
N MET A 43 -8.09 11.88 -18.34
CA MET A 43 -8.89 12.83 -17.54
C MET A 43 -9.26 14.11 -18.31
N MET A 44 -9.43 14.02 -19.63
CA MET A 44 -9.79 15.18 -20.44
C MET A 44 -11.28 15.51 -20.31
N LEU A 45 -11.57 16.80 -20.14
CA LEU A 45 -12.91 17.34 -19.89
C LEU A 45 -13.40 18.26 -21.01
N THR A 46 -12.52 18.75 -21.88
CA THR A 46 -12.87 19.77 -22.89
C THR A 46 -12.15 19.53 -24.22
N GLU A 47 -12.72 20.09 -25.29
CA GLU A 47 -12.16 19.98 -26.63
C GLU A 47 -10.78 20.66 -26.72
N ASN A 48 -10.60 21.78 -26.03
CA ASN A 48 -9.30 22.44 -25.94
C ASN A 48 -8.22 21.55 -25.31
N GLU A 49 -8.54 20.78 -24.26
CA GLU A 49 -7.59 19.81 -23.68
C GLU A 49 -7.26 18.69 -24.68
N MET A 50 -8.26 18.20 -25.42
CA MET A 50 -8.05 17.21 -26.49
C MET A 50 -7.13 17.75 -27.58
N MET A 51 -7.37 18.96 -28.06
CA MET A 51 -6.57 19.61 -29.09
C MET A 51 -5.13 19.87 -28.61
N GLN A 52 -4.95 20.24 -27.33
CA GLN A 52 -3.61 20.33 -26.74
C GLN A 52 -2.91 18.97 -26.71
N ALA A 53 -3.59 17.93 -26.23
CA ALA A 53 -3.03 16.58 -26.18
C ALA A 53 -2.66 16.03 -27.56
N HIS A 54 -3.49 16.29 -28.58
CA HIS A 54 -3.22 15.92 -29.98
C HIS A 54 -1.97 16.61 -30.52
N ASN A 55 -1.76 17.87 -30.13
CA ASN A 55 -0.55 18.63 -30.42
C ASN A 55 0.62 18.34 -29.46
N ARG A 56 0.55 17.26 -28.68
CA ARG A 56 1.57 16.81 -27.71
C ARG A 56 1.86 17.85 -26.61
N LYS A 57 0.82 18.53 -26.14
CA LYS A 57 0.86 19.54 -25.06
C LYS A 57 -0.13 19.17 -23.95
N GLY A 58 -0.09 19.91 -22.85
CA GLY A 58 -1.03 19.75 -21.73
C GLY A 58 -0.92 18.37 -21.09
N LYS A 59 -2.02 17.62 -21.07
CA LYS A 59 -2.13 16.28 -20.45
C LYS A 59 -1.48 15.15 -21.26
N TYR A 60 -0.82 15.47 -22.37
CA TYR A 60 -0.10 14.49 -23.18
C TYR A 60 1.05 13.83 -22.39
N VAL A 61 1.09 12.51 -22.42
CA VAL A 61 2.14 11.67 -21.87
C VAL A 61 2.50 10.60 -22.90
N SER A 62 3.79 10.31 -23.05
CA SER A 62 4.26 9.18 -23.85
C SER A 62 4.73 8.08 -22.92
N VAL A 63 3.95 7.01 -22.79
CA VAL A 63 4.26 5.90 -21.88
C VAL A 63 5.04 4.83 -22.64
N ASN A 64 6.27 4.57 -22.23
CA ASN A 64 7.08 3.52 -22.84
C ASN A 64 6.51 2.12 -22.53
N LEU A 65 6.53 1.20 -23.50
CA LEU A 65 5.96 -0.13 -23.32
C LEU A 65 6.73 -0.97 -22.28
N GLU A 66 8.04 -0.80 -22.15
CA GLU A 66 8.84 -1.49 -21.12
C GLU A 66 8.50 -0.95 -19.72
N THR A 67 8.29 0.37 -19.60
CA THR A 67 7.76 0.98 -18.38
C THR A 67 6.38 0.40 -18.03
N LEU A 68 5.48 0.29 -19.01
CA LEU A 68 4.14 -0.26 -18.81
C LEU A 68 4.19 -1.72 -18.29
N LYS A 69 5.09 -2.54 -18.85
CA LYS A 69 5.31 -3.91 -18.37
C LYS A 69 5.80 -3.95 -16.93
N LYS A 70 6.65 -3.01 -16.50
CA LYS A 70 7.07 -2.93 -15.09
C LYS A 70 5.92 -2.51 -14.17
N PHE A 71 5.11 -1.56 -14.63
CA PHE A 71 3.97 -1.03 -13.88
C PHE A 71 2.86 -2.05 -13.68
N SER A 72 2.62 -2.90 -14.68
CA SER A 72 1.51 -3.84 -14.70
C SER A 72 1.94 -5.08 -15.49
N PRO A 73 2.81 -5.95 -14.92
CA PRO A 73 3.40 -7.07 -15.65
C PRO A 73 2.36 -8.07 -16.17
N ASP A 74 1.31 -8.33 -15.40
CA ASP A 74 0.32 -9.35 -15.74
C ASP A 74 -0.76 -8.84 -16.70
N SER A 75 -1.22 -7.60 -16.55
CA SER A 75 -2.39 -7.08 -17.26
C SER A 75 -2.08 -5.95 -18.24
N LEU A 76 -0.83 -5.46 -18.29
CA LEU A 76 -0.38 -4.32 -19.10
C LEU A 76 -1.32 -3.11 -19.01
N SER A 77 -1.91 -2.90 -17.83
CA SER A 77 -2.87 -1.84 -17.59
C SER A 77 -2.16 -0.50 -17.55
N LEU A 78 -2.63 0.44 -18.38
CA LEU A 78 -2.10 1.80 -18.42
C LEU A 78 -2.54 2.56 -17.17
N MET A 79 -1.55 3.08 -16.44
CA MET A 79 -1.82 4.08 -15.41
C MET A 79 -2.22 5.39 -16.10
N GLU A 80 -3.28 6.00 -15.59
CA GLU A 80 -3.81 7.24 -16.16
C GLU A 80 -3.10 8.46 -15.58
N PHE A 81 -1.92 8.77 -16.11
CA PHE A 81 -1.17 9.97 -15.70
C PHE A 81 -1.84 11.25 -16.22
N SER A 82 -1.98 12.24 -15.34
CA SER A 82 -2.51 13.56 -15.65
C SER A 82 -1.45 14.53 -16.20
N SER A 83 -0.16 14.19 -16.03
CA SER A 83 0.97 14.99 -16.51
C SER A 83 2.24 14.15 -16.70
N LYS A 84 3.21 14.70 -17.44
CA LYS A 84 4.55 14.09 -17.54
C LYS A 84 5.24 13.95 -16.18
N LYS A 85 5.03 14.90 -15.27
CA LYS A 85 5.59 14.87 -13.91
C LYS A 85 5.15 13.63 -13.14
N GLU A 86 3.87 13.23 -13.24
CA GLU A 86 3.37 12.01 -12.60
C GLU A 86 4.02 10.74 -13.16
N SER A 87 4.15 10.67 -14.49
CA SER A 87 4.83 9.56 -15.16
C SER A 87 6.27 9.45 -14.69
N ASP A 88 7.02 10.55 -14.69
CA ASP A 88 8.44 10.59 -14.32
C ASP A 88 8.63 10.20 -12.83
N ILE A 89 7.79 10.71 -11.92
CA ILE A 89 7.81 10.30 -10.50
C ILE A 89 7.54 8.80 -10.36
N THR A 90 6.58 8.28 -11.10
CA THR A 90 6.19 6.86 -11.00
C THR A 90 7.27 5.97 -11.57
N GLU A 91 7.87 6.33 -12.72
CA GLU A 91 9.03 5.65 -13.28
C GLU A 91 10.19 5.58 -12.28
N LYS A 92 10.44 6.69 -11.57
CA LYS A 92 11.47 6.76 -10.53
C LYS A 92 11.19 5.84 -9.35
N ILE A 93 9.93 5.75 -8.88
CA ILE A 93 9.53 4.82 -7.81
C ILE A 93 9.78 3.36 -8.23
N TYR A 94 9.59 3.03 -9.50
CA TYR A 94 9.79 1.69 -10.08
C TYR A 94 11.22 1.39 -10.57
N ALA A 95 12.15 2.35 -10.46
CA ALA A 95 13.42 2.25 -11.16
C ALA A 95 14.39 1.24 -10.53
N GLU A 96 14.41 1.13 -9.20
CA GLU A 96 15.50 0.49 -8.46
C GLU A 96 15.12 -0.82 -7.77
N TYR A 97 13.87 -0.96 -7.34
CA TYR A 97 13.47 -2.07 -6.49
C TYR A 97 12.63 -3.11 -7.23
N PRO A 98 12.81 -4.40 -6.90
CA PRO A 98 12.02 -5.48 -7.48
C PRO A 98 10.55 -5.38 -7.07
N LEU A 99 9.67 -5.93 -7.90
CA LEU A 99 8.26 -6.01 -7.59
C LEU A 99 8.02 -6.98 -6.41
N LEU A 100 6.96 -6.74 -5.64
CA LEU A 100 6.59 -7.59 -4.52
C LEU A 100 6.30 -9.03 -4.95
N GLY A 101 5.78 -9.23 -6.16
CA GLY A 101 5.49 -10.54 -6.75
C GLY A 101 6.70 -11.31 -7.25
N GLU A 102 7.87 -10.67 -7.40
CA GLU A 102 9.10 -11.36 -7.81
C GLU A 102 9.67 -12.21 -6.68
N GLU A 103 10.14 -13.41 -7.04
CA GLU A 103 10.89 -14.30 -6.14
C GLU A 103 12.40 -14.08 -6.30
N ILE A 104 13.05 -13.72 -5.20
CA ILE A 104 14.49 -13.44 -5.17
C ILE A 104 15.17 -14.40 -4.21
N GLU A 105 16.18 -15.10 -4.70
CA GLU A 105 16.96 -16.05 -3.91
C GLU A 105 17.73 -15.33 -2.78
N GLY A 106 17.84 -15.96 -1.61
CA GLY A 106 18.63 -15.43 -0.49
C GLY A 106 17.99 -14.28 0.28
N THR A 107 16.72 -13.97 0.05
CA THR A 107 15.96 -12.96 0.82
C THR A 107 14.51 -13.41 1.07
N TRP A 108 13.75 -12.57 1.78
CA TRP A 108 12.34 -12.80 2.06
C TRP A 108 11.45 -12.54 0.82
N ASN A 109 10.42 -13.37 0.65
CA ASN A 109 9.52 -13.31 -0.51
C ASN A 109 8.07 -13.41 -0.04
N VAL A 110 7.34 -12.30 -0.06
CA VAL A 110 5.99 -12.24 0.52
C VAL A 110 5.01 -13.14 -0.23
N LYS A 111 4.38 -14.05 0.51
CA LYS A 111 3.23 -14.84 0.06
C LYS A 111 1.98 -14.38 0.79
N LEU A 112 1.09 -13.71 0.07
CA LEU A 112 -0.19 -13.26 0.62
C LEU A 112 -1.24 -14.37 0.58
N ILE A 113 -2.03 -14.46 1.64
CA ILE A 113 -3.11 -15.44 1.81
C ILE A 113 -4.38 -14.77 2.34
N SER A 114 -5.50 -15.46 2.18
CA SER A 114 -6.73 -15.21 2.93
C SER A 114 -6.96 -16.41 3.85
N GLU A 115 -6.96 -16.19 5.16
CA GLU A 115 -7.00 -17.29 6.14
C GLU A 115 -8.38 -17.94 6.23
N SER A 116 -9.45 -17.14 6.11
CA SER A 116 -10.82 -17.67 6.11
C SER A 116 -11.80 -16.80 5.31
N HIS A 117 -12.89 -17.41 4.83
CA HIS A 117 -13.98 -16.69 4.17
C HIS A 117 -15.18 -16.54 5.09
N ILE A 118 -15.50 -15.31 5.50
CA ILE A 118 -16.49 -15.07 6.56
C ILE A 118 -17.89 -15.62 6.23
N THR A 119 -18.33 -15.49 4.98
CA THR A 119 -19.64 -16.01 4.54
C THR A 119 -19.68 -17.53 4.50
N ASN A 120 -18.74 -18.17 3.79
CA ASN A 120 -18.73 -19.62 3.60
C ASN A 120 -18.51 -20.38 4.91
N ASN A 121 -17.77 -19.80 5.85
CA ASN A 121 -17.42 -20.42 7.12
C ASN A 121 -18.21 -19.85 8.30
N SER A 122 -19.34 -19.18 8.07
CA SER A 122 -20.10 -18.48 9.11
C SER A 122 -20.53 -19.38 10.27
N TYR A 123 -20.77 -20.66 9.99
CA TYR A 123 -21.15 -21.69 10.96
C TYR A 123 -20.02 -22.07 11.94
N LEU A 124 -18.77 -21.67 11.67
CA LEU A 124 -17.61 -21.91 12.53
C LEU A 124 -17.35 -20.74 13.50
N PHE A 125 -18.09 -19.64 13.36
CA PHE A 125 -17.87 -18.41 14.13
C PHE A 125 -18.91 -18.23 15.24
N ASN A 126 -18.44 -17.73 16.38
CA ASN A 126 -19.28 -17.38 17.52
C ASN A 126 -19.16 -15.87 17.83
N LYS A 127 -20.13 -15.34 18.59
CA LYS A 127 -20.14 -13.96 19.10
C LYS A 127 -19.96 -13.87 20.62
N ASN A 128 -19.81 -15.01 21.30
CA ASN A 128 -19.70 -15.08 22.76
C ASN A 128 -18.25 -14.93 23.26
N LYS A 129 -17.33 -14.51 22.39
CA LYS A 129 -15.92 -14.27 22.69
C LYS A 129 -15.15 -15.51 23.11
N ASN A 130 -15.63 -16.69 22.74
CA ASN A 130 -14.95 -17.94 23.04
C ASN A 130 -13.91 -18.27 21.95
N GLY A 131 -12.67 -18.50 22.36
CA GLY A 131 -11.54 -18.81 21.49
C GLY A 131 -10.84 -17.57 20.93
N ILE A 132 -10.31 -17.65 19.72
CA ILE A 132 -9.48 -16.57 19.14
C ILE A 132 -10.31 -15.61 18.26
N PRO A 133 -9.98 -14.31 18.24
CA PRO A 133 -10.71 -13.33 17.44
C PRO A 133 -10.50 -13.52 15.94
N LEU A 134 -11.56 -13.25 15.17
CA LEU A 134 -11.52 -13.11 13.72
C LEU A 134 -11.41 -11.63 13.36
N PHE A 135 -10.29 -11.24 12.76
CA PHE A 135 -9.98 -9.90 12.28
C PHE A 135 -10.63 -9.65 10.93
N GLU A 136 -11.35 -8.54 10.85
CA GLU A 136 -11.96 -8.01 9.63
C GLU A 136 -11.18 -6.79 9.15
N GLY A 137 -11.19 -6.51 7.84
CA GLY A 137 -10.47 -5.35 7.29
C GLY A 137 -10.82 -4.00 7.96
N LYS A 138 -12.04 -3.83 8.49
CA LYS A 138 -12.47 -2.60 9.19
C LYS A 138 -11.77 -2.37 10.54
N MET A 139 -11.19 -3.41 11.13
CA MET A 139 -10.46 -3.33 12.39
C MET A 139 -9.04 -2.79 12.20
N ILE A 140 -8.60 -2.65 10.94
CA ILE A 140 -7.24 -2.23 10.62
C ILE A 140 -7.27 -0.78 10.16
N TRP A 141 -6.45 0.02 10.85
CA TRP A 141 -5.94 1.29 10.40
C TRP A 141 -4.43 1.24 10.27
N GLN A 142 -3.80 2.34 9.86
CA GLN A 142 -2.36 2.39 9.68
C GLN A 142 -1.63 2.09 10.99
N TYR A 143 -0.86 1.00 10.98
CA TYR A 143 -0.13 0.50 12.16
C TYR A 143 -1.02 0.24 13.38
N ASP A 144 -2.32 0.06 13.19
CA ASP A 144 -3.24 -0.24 14.27
C ASP A 144 -4.19 -1.35 13.82
N SER A 145 -4.04 -2.54 14.42
CA SER A 145 -4.93 -3.67 14.16
C SER A 145 -6.18 -3.67 15.06
N ASN A 146 -6.27 -2.73 16.01
CA ASN A 146 -7.32 -2.63 17.03
C ASN A 146 -8.20 -1.38 16.82
N TYR A 147 -8.26 -0.85 15.60
CA TYR A 147 -9.04 0.34 15.25
C TYR A 147 -10.55 0.15 15.44
N ASP A 148 -11.03 -1.08 15.30
CA ASP A 148 -12.40 -1.49 15.65
C ASP A 148 -12.36 -2.83 16.39
N LYS A 149 -13.43 -3.16 17.12
CA LYS A 149 -13.51 -4.38 17.94
C LYS A 149 -13.90 -5.60 17.09
N PRO A 150 -13.34 -6.78 17.39
CA PRO A 150 -13.78 -8.02 16.74
C PRO A 150 -15.26 -8.28 17.06
N LYS A 151 -15.98 -8.77 16.04
CA LYS A 151 -17.39 -9.19 16.17
C LYS A 151 -17.54 -10.71 16.27
N PHE A 152 -16.51 -11.44 15.88
CA PHE A 152 -16.53 -12.89 15.74
C PHE A 152 -15.27 -13.53 16.32
N TRP A 153 -15.44 -14.75 16.83
CA TRP A 153 -14.37 -15.59 17.36
C TRP A 153 -14.51 -17.02 16.83
N VAL A 154 -13.42 -17.76 16.87
CA VAL A 154 -13.34 -19.17 16.51
C VAL A 154 -12.96 -19.97 17.75
N ASP A 155 -13.80 -20.94 18.12
CA ASP A 155 -13.47 -21.87 19.22
C ASP A 155 -12.18 -22.63 18.88
N ASN A 156 -11.29 -22.79 19.87
CA ASN A 156 -10.03 -23.50 19.70
C ASN A 156 -10.19 -24.90 19.09
N LYS A 157 -11.29 -25.60 19.39
CA LYS A 157 -11.62 -26.92 18.85
C LYS A 157 -11.97 -26.91 17.35
N MET A 158 -12.31 -25.75 16.79
CA MET A 158 -12.69 -25.60 15.39
C MET A 158 -11.56 -25.04 14.53
N LEU A 159 -10.42 -24.66 15.12
CA LEU A 159 -9.34 -23.96 14.40
C LEU A 159 -8.78 -24.75 13.23
N GLU A 160 -8.57 -26.05 13.40
CA GLU A 160 -8.08 -26.94 12.34
C GLU A 160 -9.04 -27.02 11.14
N LYS A 161 -10.33 -26.71 11.35
CA LYS A 161 -11.34 -26.68 10.28
C LYS A 161 -11.43 -25.33 9.57
N VAL A 162 -10.96 -24.25 10.21
CA VAL A 162 -11.11 -22.88 9.70
C VAL A 162 -9.87 -22.40 8.95
N SER A 163 -8.69 -22.84 9.36
CA SER A 163 -7.42 -22.39 8.80
C SER A 163 -6.38 -23.51 8.84
N HIS A 164 -5.67 -23.68 7.73
CA HIS A 164 -4.50 -24.54 7.63
C HIS A 164 -3.20 -23.78 7.94
N TYR A 165 -3.31 -22.55 8.43
CA TYR A 165 -2.16 -21.66 8.64
C TYR A 165 -1.86 -21.50 10.13
N ASN A 166 -0.57 -21.39 10.42
CA ASN A 166 -0.07 -21.24 11.77
C ASN A 166 -0.34 -19.82 12.31
N TYR A 167 -1.39 -19.69 13.10
CA TYR A 167 -1.79 -18.43 13.73
C TYR A 167 -0.90 -18.03 14.93
N ASN A 168 0.21 -18.73 15.17
CA ASN A 168 1.15 -18.42 16.26
C ASN A 168 2.19 -17.35 15.88
N TYR A 169 2.13 -16.81 14.66
CA TYR A 169 3.02 -15.75 14.20
C TYR A 169 2.32 -14.39 14.21
N TYR A 170 3.12 -13.35 14.45
CA TYR A 170 2.77 -12.01 14.01
C TYR A 170 2.78 -12.00 12.49
N ARG A 171 1.80 -11.34 11.89
CA ARG A 171 1.67 -11.30 10.43
C ARG A 171 1.21 -9.94 9.97
N TRP A 172 1.92 -9.35 9.01
CA TRP A 172 1.42 -8.18 8.32
C TRP A 172 0.09 -8.50 7.62
N GLY A 173 -0.88 -7.60 7.73
CA GLY A 173 -2.19 -7.70 7.10
C GLY A 173 -2.63 -6.36 6.56
N HIS A 174 -3.36 -6.38 5.44
CA HIS A 174 -3.90 -5.16 4.83
C HIS A 174 -5.42 -5.21 4.70
N ARG A 175 -6.01 -4.04 4.77
CA ARG A 175 -7.43 -3.83 4.52
C ARG A 175 -7.69 -3.83 3.00
N ARG A 176 -8.48 -4.79 2.53
CA ARG A 176 -8.79 -4.97 1.11
C ARG A 176 -9.78 -3.93 0.56
N ILE A 177 -10.77 -3.53 1.38
CA ILE A 177 -11.76 -2.52 1.00
C ILE A 177 -11.17 -1.13 1.21
N ALA A 178 -10.92 -0.43 0.11
CA ALA A 178 -10.19 0.83 0.06
C ALA A 178 -10.84 1.76 -0.97
N SER A 179 -10.53 3.06 -0.93
CA SER A 179 -10.96 3.98 -2.00
C SER A 179 -9.83 4.92 -2.35
N ASN A 180 -9.61 5.13 -3.65
CA ASN A 180 -8.58 6.03 -4.15
C ASN A 180 -8.86 7.52 -3.90
N THR A 181 -10.04 7.87 -3.40
CA THR A 181 -10.42 9.24 -3.01
C THR A 181 -10.38 9.47 -1.50
N ASN A 182 -10.19 8.42 -0.69
CA ASN A 182 -10.07 8.54 0.77
C ASN A 182 -8.74 9.16 1.20
N GLU A 183 -8.58 9.46 2.49
CA GLU A 183 -7.31 9.92 3.05
C GLU A 183 -6.18 8.91 2.85
N ARG A 184 -6.47 7.61 2.90
CA ARG A 184 -5.54 6.50 2.65
C ARG A 184 -6.20 5.43 1.78
N THR A 185 -5.46 4.88 0.83
CA THR A 185 -5.90 3.75 0.00
C THR A 185 -5.24 2.45 0.45
N LEU A 186 -3.95 2.51 0.76
CA LEU A 186 -3.20 1.37 1.28
C LEU A 186 -3.12 1.50 2.80
N ILE A 187 -3.84 0.63 3.50
CA ILE A 187 -3.92 0.60 4.95
C ILE A 187 -3.50 -0.79 5.42
N SER A 188 -2.49 -0.83 6.29
CA SER A 188 -1.98 -2.10 6.82
C SER A 188 -1.41 -1.95 8.22
N SER A 189 -1.34 -3.08 8.92
CA SER A 189 -0.70 -3.20 10.23
C SER A 189 -0.14 -4.61 10.43
N ILE A 190 0.51 -4.84 11.56
CA ILE A 190 0.84 -6.18 12.04
C ILE A 190 -0.37 -6.70 12.83
N ILE A 191 -0.83 -7.89 12.50
CA ILE A 191 -1.89 -8.62 13.19
C ILE A 191 -1.25 -9.47 14.30
N PRO A 192 -1.80 -9.45 15.53
CA PRO A 192 -1.21 -10.16 16.65
C PRO A 192 -1.30 -11.68 16.47
N LYS A 193 -0.43 -12.41 17.18
CA LYS A 193 -0.53 -13.87 17.34
C LYS A 193 -1.90 -14.27 17.89
N LYS A 194 -2.25 -15.55 17.76
CA LYS A 194 -3.49 -16.11 18.33
C LYS A 194 -4.74 -15.39 17.83
N SER A 195 -4.78 -15.12 16.53
CA SER A 195 -5.93 -14.54 15.84
C SER A 195 -6.05 -15.14 14.44
N LEU A 196 -7.21 -15.01 13.82
CA LEU A 196 -7.43 -15.31 12.40
C LEU A 196 -7.87 -14.07 11.66
N SER A 197 -7.65 -14.01 10.36
CA SER A 197 -8.13 -12.94 9.48
C SER A 197 -9.13 -13.45 8.45
N GLU A 198 -10.14 -12.64 8.11
CA GLU A 198 -11.03 -12.96 7.00
C GLU A 198 -10.54 -12.39 5.65
N VAL A 199 -11.24 -12.70 4.56
CA VAL A 199 -10.87 -12.38 3.17
C VAL A 199 -10.64 -10.89 2.86
N ASN A 200 -11.26 -9.95 3.60
CA ASN A 200 -10.99 -8.52 3.47
C ASN A 200 -9.81 -8.03 4.33
N CYS A 201 -9.15 -8.94 5.03
CA CYS A 201 -7.86 -8.77 5.69
C CYS A 201 -6.88 -9.84 5.17
N ALA A 202 -6.27 -9.59 4.01
CA ALA A 202 -5.26 -10.51 3.48
C ALA A 202 -3.92 -10.32 4.20
N THR A 203 -3.32 -11.43 4.63
CA THR A 203 -2.15 -11.48 5.49
C THR A 203 -0.96 -12.16 4.82
N ILE A 204 0.24 -11.97 5.36
CA ILE A 204 1.42 -12.73 4.96
C ILE A 204 1.38 -14.14 5.56
N ASN A 205 1.61 -15.15 4.73
CA ASN A 205 1.96 -16.49 5.17
C ASN A 205 3.43 -16.53 5.60
N ILE A 206 3.68 -16.45 6.90
CA ILE A 206 5.03 -16.36 7.46
C ILE A 206 5.89 -17.59 7.12
N GLU A 207 5.32 -18.79 7.21
CA GLU A 207 6.03 -20.05 6.96
C GLU A 207 6.53 -20.17 5.52
N LYS A 208 5.81 -19.57 4.57
CA LYS A 208 6.20 -19.57 3.14
C LYS A 208 6.98 -18.33 2.72
N SER A 209 7.00 -17.28 3.53
CA SER A 209 7.60 -16.00 3.14
C SER A 209 9.03 -15.80 3.60
N ASN A 210 9.49 -16.61 4.57
CA ASN A 210 10.80 -16.51 5.19
C ASN A 210 11.13 -15.06 5.65
N ILE A 211 10.13 -14.38 6.22
CA ILE A 211 10.23 -12.98 6.64
C ILE A 211 10.26 -12.88 8.18
N SER A 212 11.26 -12.21 8.73
CA SER A 212 11.39 -11.98 10.17
C SER A 212 10.47 -10.85 10.66
N ASN A 213 10.25 -10.73 11.97
CA ASN A 213 9.41 -9.66 12.51
C ASN A 213 9.98 -8.26 12.24
N SER A 214 11.30 -8.07 12.33
CA SER A 214 11.95 -6.83 11.92
C SER A 214 11.70 -6.52 10.45
N GLN A 215 11.81 -7.51 9.56
CA GLN A 215 11.53 -7.32 8.13
C GLN A 215 10.05 -7.03 7.87
N GLN A 216 9.13 -7.63 8.63
CA GLN A 216 7.69 -7.31 8.56
C GLN A 216 7.39 -5.87 8.98
N LEU A 217 8.07 -5.34 10.01
CA LEU A 217 7.92 -3.95 10.46
C LEU A 217 8.51 -2.96 9.46
N PHE A 218 9.66 -3.29 8.87
CA PHE A 218 10.22 -2.54 7.75
C PHE A 218 9.23 -2.54 6.56
N PHE A 219 8.74 -3.71 6.16
CA PHE A 219 7.75 -3.85 5.09
C PHE A 219 6.47 -3.04 5.38
N SER A 220 5.96 -3.11 6.61
CA SER A 220 4.82 -2.30 7.06
C SER A 220 5.08 -0.80 6.93
N SER A 221 6.32 -0.36 7.15
CA SER A 221 6.73 1.04 6.97
C SER A 221 6.64 1.49 5.51
N ILE A 222 7.17 0.67 4.60
CA ILE A 222 7.13 0.92 3.16
C ILE A 222 5.68 0.93 2.66
N MET A 223 4.89 -0.08 3.03
CA MET A 223 3.49 -0.24 2.60
C MET A 223 2.57 0.85 3.13
N ASN A 224 2.81 1.41 4.31
CA ASN A 224 2.01 2.52 4.84
C ASN A 224 2.53 3.90 4.41
N SER A 225 3.49 4.00 3.49
CA SER A 225 4.00 5.29 3.01
C SER A 225 3.07 5.98 2.00
N TYR A 226 3.12 7.31 1.92
CA TYR A 226 2.45 8.06 0.86
C TYR A 226 2.98 7.73 -0.54
N ILE A 227 4.23 7.27 -0.66
CA ILE A 227 4.87 6.92 -1.93
C ILE A 227 4.15 5.73 -2.59
N LEU A 228 3.93 4.66 -1.82
CA LEU A 228 3.22 3.49 -2.33
C LEU A 228 1.70 3.66 -2.32
N ASP A 229 1.14 4.46 -1.42
CA ASP A 229 -0.28 4.82 -1.48
C ASP A 229 -0.59 5.66 -2.74
N TYR A 230 0.30 6.58 -3.11
CA TYR A 230 0.19 7.32 -4.38
C TYR A 230 0.22 6.36 -5.58
N THR A 231 1.18 5.45 -5.60
CA THR A 231 1.31 4.45 -6.67
C THR A 231 0.07 3.57 -6.77
N ILE A 232 -0.50 3.11 -5.65
CA ILE A 232 -1.67 2.22 -5.68
C ILE A 232 -2.93 2.96 -6.12
N ARG A 233 -3.08 4.26 -5.78
CA ARG A 233 -4.23 5.10 -6.17
C ARG A 233 -4.39 5.23 -7.67
N LEU A 234 -3.28 5.22 -8.39
CA LEU A 234 -3.28 5.24 -9.86
C LEU A 234 -3.82 3.94 -10.48
N LYS A 235 -3.94 2.87 -9.69
CA LYS A 235 -4.31 1.52 -10.14
C LYS A 235 -5.67 1.04 -9.65
N VAL A 236 -6.18 1.59 -8.54
CA VAL A 236 -7.39 1.09 -7.87
C VAL A 236 -8.49 2.13 -7.84
N SER A 237 -9.74 1.66 -7.72
CA SER A 237 -10.92 2.51 -7.52
C SER A 237 -11.54 2.28 -6.13
N ALA A 238 -12.07 1.07 -5.87
CA ALA A 238 -12.80 0.74 -4.63
C ALA A 238 -12.36 -0.56 -3.93
N THR A 239 -11.46 -1.34 -4.53
CA THR A 239 -10.97 -2.60 -3.95
C THR A 239 -9.50 -2.77 -4.28
N LEU A 240 -8.70 -3.05 -3.24
CA LEU A 240 -7.29 -3.35 -3.37
C LEU A 240 -7.11 -4.86 -3.53
N ASN A 241 -7.10 -5.35 -4.77
CA ASN A 241 -6.81 -6.75 -5.05
C ASN A 241 -5.31 -7.06 -4.95
N VAL A 242 -4.97 -8.30 -4.60
CA VAL A 242 -3.59 -8.76 -4.34
C VAL A 242 -2.64 -8.49 -5.51
N PHE A 243 -3.07 -8.66 -6.76
CA PHE A 243 -2.19 -8.44 -7.92
C PHE A 243 -1.67 -6.99 -8.01
N TYR A 244 -2.43 -6.00 -7.55
CA TYR A 244 -1.95 -4.63 -7.49
C TYR A 244 -0.82 -4.48 -6.46
N LEU A 245 -0.91 -5.16 -5.32
CA LEU A 245 0.15 -5.19 -4.32
C LEU A 245 1.41 -5.89 -4.86
N LEU A 246 1.23 -7.03 -5.54
CA LEU A 246 2.34 -7.78 -6.15
C LEU A 246 3.10 -6.95 -7.19
N SER A 247 2.44 -5.97 -7.80
CA SER A 247 3.06 -5.02 -8.74
C SER A 247 3.75 -3.82 -8.10
N LEU A 248 3.83 -3.72 -6.76
CA LEU A 248 4.53 -2.59 -6.10
C LEU A 248 6.03 -2.87 -6.02
N PRO A 249 6.89 -1.87 -6.28
CA PRO A 249 8.34 -2.01 -6.16
C PRO A 249 8.73 -1.91 -4.68
N ILE A 250 9.31 -2.95 -4.12
CA ILE A 250 9.57 -3.04 -2.67
C ILE A 250 11.04 -3.42 -2.41
N PRO A 251 11.83 -2.58 -1.70
CA PRO A 251 13.18 -2.94 -1.28
C PRO A 251 13.17 -4.22 -0.42
N ARG A 252 14.08 -5.16 -0.70
CA ARG A 252 14.25 -6.42 0.06
C ARG A 252 15.35 -6.32 1.12
N PHE A 253 15.39 -5.19 1.83
CA PHE A 253 16.39 -4.97 2.88
C PHE A 253 16.21 -5.98 4.02
N GLN A 254 17.33 -6.48 4.51
CA GLN A 254 17.40 -7.46 5.61
C GLN A 254 17.95 -6.82 6.89
N SER A 255 18.79 -5.79 6.77
CA SER A 255 19.43 -5.09 7.89
C SER A 255 19.92 -3.69 7.52
N ASP A 256 20.52 -2.98 8.48
CA ASP A 256 21.18 -1.69 8.23
C ASP A 256 22.37 -1.76 7.27
N LYS A 257 22.89 -2.97 6.99
CA LYS A 257 23.92 -3.16 5.95
C LYS A 257 23.39 -2.86 4.55
N ASP A 258 22.09 -3.05 4.33
CA ASP A 258 21.44 -2.79 3.04
C ASP A 258 21.07 -1.30 2.91
N HIS A 259 20.57 -0.69 4.01
CA HIS A 259 20.26 0.73 4.05
C HIS A 259 20.24 1.28 5.50
N PRO A 260 20.82 2.46 5.79
CA PRO A 260 20.90 3.03 7.15
C PRO A 260 19.57 3.44 7.79
N TYR A 261 18.45 3.24 7.09
CA TYR A 261 17.11 3.53 7.59
C TYR A 261 16.36 2.28 8.02
N PHE A 262 16.92 1.08 7.80
CA PHE A 262 16.23 -0.16 8.12
C PHE A 262 15.81 -0.22 9.59
N SER A 263 16.76 -0.13 10.53
CA SER A 263 16.44 -0.17 11.97
C SER A 263 15.60 1.01 12.41
N LYS A 264 15.84 2.21 11.86
CA LYS A 264 15.06 3.42 12.15
C LYS A 264 13.59 3.29 11.76
N LEU A 265 13.30 2.62 10.65
CA LEU A 265 11.94 2.32 10.20
C LEU A 265 11.30 1.23 11.06
N VAL A 266 12.04 0.13 11.32
CA VAL A 266 11.60 -0.95 12.21
C VAL A 266 11.20 -0.43 13.59
N GLU A 267 12.04 0.41 14.19
CA GLU A 267 11.81 1.01 15.50
C GLU A 267 10.51 1.84 15.53
N ARG A 268 10.29 2.70 14.53
CA ARG A 268 9.11 3.58 14.48
C ARG A 268 7.85 2.79 14.20
N ALA A 269 7.88 1.85 13.26
CA ALA A 269 6.75 0.97 13.01
C ALA A 269 6.41 0.12 14.24
N ALA A 270 7.41 -0.38 14.97
CA ALA A 270 7.19 -1.14 16.19
C ALA A 270 6.51 -0.30 17.27
N LYS A 271 6.95 0.95 17.49
CA LYS A 271 6.29 1.90 18.41
C LYS A 271 4.84 2.20 18.02
N LEU A 272 4.56 2.29 16.72
CA LEU A 272 3.21 2.54 16.22
C LEU A 272 2.29 1.32 16.38
N VAL A 273 2.81 0.11 16.12
CA VAL A 273 2.07 -1.16 16.19
C VAL A 273 1.85 -1.60 17.64
N GLY A 274 2.91 -1.58 18.44
CA GLY A 274 2.93 -2.15 19.77
C GLY A 274 2.24 -1.25 20.78
N THR A 275 0.92 -1.14 20.70
CA THR A 275 0.08 -0.33 21.61
C THR A 275 -0.72 -1.18 22.60
N THR A 276 -0.72 -2.50 22.43
CA THR A 276 -1.35 -3.48 23.33
C THR A 276 -0.41 -4.64 23.69
N GLU A 277 -0.67 -5.30 24.82
CA GLU A 277 0.19 -6.35 25.40
C GLU A 277 0.45 -7.52 24.45
N GLU A 278 -0.45 -7.78 23.50
CA GLU A 278 -0.28 -8.82 22.47
C GLU A 278 0.97 -8.61 21.61
N PHE A 279 1.55 -7.41 21.61
CA PHE A 279 2.79 -7.07 20.88
C PHE A 279 4.03 -6.99 21.78
N ASP A 280 3.94 -7.35 23.06
CA ASP A 280 5.09 -7.29 23.97
C ASP A 280 6.28 -8.13 23.48
N GLU A 281 6.03 -9.35 23.03
CA GLU A 281 7.08 -10.23 22.50
C GLU A 281 7.74 -9.63 21.25
N LEU A 282 6.95 -9.00 20.37
CA LEU A 282 7.44 -8.28 19.20
C LEU A 282 8.37 -7.12 19.60
N LEU A 283 7.96 -6.33 20.59
CA LEU A 283 8.74 -5.19 21.09
C LEU A 283 10.04 -5.64 21.78
N GLU A 284 10.02 -6.78 22.48
CA GLU A 284 11.23 -7.39 23.05
C GLU A 284 12.20 -7.86 21.97
N GLU A 285 11.68 -8.52 20.93
CA GLU A 285 12.50 -9.03 19.82
C GLU A 285 13.25 -7.92 19.07
N VAL A 286 12.61 -6.77 18.86
CA VAL A 286 13.24 -5.61 18.19
C VAL A 286 14.02 -4.70 19.14
N GLY A 287 14.16 -5.07 20.42
CA GLY A 287 14.97 -4.36 21.40
C GLY A 287 14.34 -3.08 21.97
N LEU A 288 13.04 -2.84 21.75
CA LEU A 288 12.30 -1.71 22.32
C LEU A 288 11.80 -1.95 23.74
N LYS A 289 11.63 -3.22 24.11
CA LYS A 289 11.32 -3.67 25.47
C LYS A 289 12.46 -4.56 25.97
N GLY A 290 12.99 -4.26 27.15
CA GLY A 290 14.02 -5.11 27.76
C GLY A 290 13.42 -6.47 28.11
N LYS A 291 14.15 -7.57 27.86
CA LYS A 291 13.69 -8.93 28.17
C LYS A 291 13.29 -9.05 29.65
N GLY A 292 12.03 -9.39 29.92
CA GLY A 292 11.51 -9.47 31.30
C GLY A 292 11.26 -8.12 31.97
N SER A 293 11.20 -7.03 31.20
CA SER A 293 10.81 -5.70 31.69
C SER A 293 9.43 -5.77 32.32
N LYS A 294 9.33 -5.33 33.58
CA LYS A 294 8.05 -5.16 34.31
C LYS A 294 7.39 -3.81 34.03
N LYS A 295 7.99 -2.96 33.20
CA LYS A 295 7.39 -1.68 32.85
C LYS A 295 6.08 -1.92 32.09
N PRO A 296 5.03 -1.11 32.31
CA PRO A 296 3.78 -1.24 31.58
C PRO A 296 4.01 -1.20 30.07
N HIS A 297 3.29 -2.00 29.30
CA HIS A 297 3.38 -2.02 27.83
C HIS A 297 3.30 -0.62 27.20
N GLU A 298 2.50 0.25 27.82
CA GLU A 298 2.18 1.62 27.43
C GLU A 298 3.40 2.56 27.35
N VAL A 299 4.55 2.18 27.92
CA VAL A 299 5.78 2.98 27.82
C VAL A 299 6.61 2.66 26.57
N HIS A 300 6.29 1.56 25.87
CA HIS A 300 7.05 1.10 24.70
C HIS A 300 6.32 1.44 23.38
N GLY A 301 4.99 1.44 23.40
CA GLY A 301 4.12 1.91 22.32
C GLY A 301 3.81 3.39 22.37
N VAL A 302 3.35 3.94 21.25
CA VAL A 302 2.89 5.34 21.16
C VAL A 302 1.39 5.38 20.87
N LYS A 303 0.59 5.78 21.86
CA LYS A 303 -0.88 5.92 21.75
C LYS A 303 -1.33 7.35 21.44
N VAL A 304 -0.50 8.36 21.73
CA VAL A 304 -0.86 9.77 21.55
C VAL A 304 -0.83 10.13 20.06
N GLU A 305 -1.96 10.53 19.49
CA GLU A 305 -2.10 10.76 18.04
C GLU A 305 -1.08 11.75 17.45
N LYS A 306 -0.75 12.82 18.18
CA LYS A 306 0.27 13.78 17.72
C LYS A 306 1.66 13.14 17.60
N GLU A 307 2.03 12.30 18.56
CA GLU A 307 3.30 11.57 18.54
C GLU A 307 3.29 10.46 17.47
N ARG A 308 2.17 9.74 17.34
CA ARG A 308 1.96 8.78 16.24
C ARG A 308 2.14 9.45 14.89
N GLN A 309 1.58 10.64 14.71
CA GLN A 309 1.72 11.41 13.47
C GLN A 309 3.16 11.84 13.21
N ALA A 310 3.90 12.29 14.23
CA ALA A 310 5.32 12.62 14.07
C ALA A 310 6.15 11.39 13.62
N LEU A 311 5.89 10.21 14.19
CA LEU A 311 6.56 8.97 13.76
C LEU A 311 6.21 8.60 12.31
N LYS A 312 4.94 8.72 11.91
CA LYS A 312 4.49 8.50 10.53
C LYS A 312 5.18 9.47 9.57
N ASN A 313 5.26 10.76 9.92
CA ASN A 313 5.96 11.77 9.12
C ASN A 313 7.44 11.40 8.88
N GLN A 314 8.13 10.95 9.94
CA GLN A 314 9.52 10.49 9.84
C GLN A 314 9.66 9.24 8.97
N ILE A 315 8.71 8.30 9.05
CA ILE A 315 8.67 7.14 8.16
C ILE A 315 8.53 7.60 6.71
N ASP A 316 7.52 8.41 6.39
CA ASP A 316 7.26 8.89 5.03
C ASP A 316 8.47 9.64 4.43
N ALA A 317 9.14 10.48 5.24
CA ALA A 317 10.36 11.17 4.84
C ALA A 317 11.52 10.20 4.51
N MET A 318 11.77 9.20 5.36
CA MET A 318 12.80 8.18 5.10
C MET A 318 12.45 7.32 3.88
N VAL A 319 11.19 6.96 3.68
CA VAL A 319 10.74 6.21 2.51
C VAL A 319 10.93 7.02 1.23
N ALA A 320 10.61 8.32 1.24
CA ALA A 320 10.87 9.18 0.09
C ALA A 320 12.36 9.18 -0.33
N LYS A 321 13.28 9.22 0.65
CA LYS A 321 14.72 9.12 0.40
C LYS A 321 15.15 7.75 -0.13
N ILE A 322 14.55 6.65 0.35
CA ILE A 322 14.77 5.29 -0.18
C ILE A 322 14.43 5.24 -1.68
N TYR A 323 13.29 5.80 -2.09
CA TYR A 323 12.91 5.92 -3.51
C TYR A 323 13.58 7.10 -4.24
N LYS A 324 14.59 7.72 -3.63
CA LYS A 324 15.40 8.83 -4.17
C LYS A 324 14.58 10.04 -4.63
N LEU A 325 13.36 10.21 -4.13
CA LEU A 325 12.49 11.31 -4.50
C LEU A 325 13.10 12.64 -4.04
N THR A 326 12.99 13.67 -4.86
CA THR A 326 13.33 15.04 -4.46
C THR A 326 12.24 15.60 -3.56
N ARG A 327 12.55 16.71 -2.87
CA ARG A 327 11.57 17.44 -2.07
C ARG A 327 10.35 17.86 -2.88
N GLU A 328 10.55 18.37 -4.10
CA GLU A 328 9.48 18.83 -4.99
C GLU A 328 8.62 17.69 -5.55
N GLU A 329 9.19 16.51 -5.72
CA GLU A 329 8.46 15.29 -6.09
C GLU A 329 7.62 14.79 -4.91
N LEU A 330 8.18 14.78 -3.70
CA LEU A 330 7.46 14.41 -2.49
C LEU A 330 6.29 15.38 -2.20
N GLU A 331 6.53 16.69 -2.32
CA GLU A 331 5.49 17.72 -2.18
C GLU A 331 4.36 17.50 -3.19
N TYR A 332 4.71 17.19 -4.45
CA TYR A 332 3.72 16.84 -5.46
C TYR A 332 2.90 15.63 -5.06
N ILE A 333 3.56 14.53 -4.64
CA ILE A 333 2.86 13.33 -4.16
C ILE A 333 1.89 13.67 -3.03
N LEU A 334 2.33 14.41 -2.01
CA LEU A 334 1.47 14.81 -0.89
C LEU A 334 0.29 15.68 -1.33
N SER A 335 0.47 16.51 -2.36
CA SER A 335 -0.60 17.34 -2.92
C SER A 335 -1.74 16.52 -3.55
N THR A 336 -1.48 15.27 -3.98
CA THR A 336 -2.52 14.39 -4.54
C THR A 336 -3.44 13.77 -3.48
N PHE A 337 -3.24 14.08 -2.20
CA PHE A 337 -4.07 13.62 -1.08
C PHE A 337 -4.91 14.78 -0.53
N PRO A 338 -6.06 15.13 -1.14
CA PRO A 338 -6.82 16.32 -0.79
C PRO A 338 -7.45 16.25 0.61
N LEU A 339 -7.72 15.04 1.12
CA LEU A 339 -8.31 14.85 2.46
C LEU A 339 -7.28 14.84 3.60
N VAL A 340 -5.98 14.79 3.26
CA VAL A 340 -4.91 14.86 4.26
C VAL A 340 -4.69 16.32 4.65
N LYS A 341 -4.69 16.59 5.96
CA LYS A 341 -4.48 17.93 6.52
C LYS A 341 -3.10 18.48 6.12
N ASP A 342 -3.03 19.78 5.86
CA ASP A 342 -1.78 20.42 5.44
C ASP A 342 -0.69 20.36 6.51
N GLU A 343 -1.04 20.39 7.80
CA GLU A 343 -0.09 20.18 8.92
C GLU A 343 0.64 18.83 8.80
N VAL A 344 -0.05 17.78 8.35
CA VAL A 344 0.56 16.46 8.14
C VAL A 344 1.53 16.53 6.96
N LYS A 345 1.13 17.13 5.84
CA LYS A 345 1.96 17.26 4.64
C LYS A 345 3.24 18.06 4.94
N LEU A 346 3.09 19.21 5.61
CA LEU A 346 4.21 20.04 6.05
C LEU A 346 5.13 19.28 7.00
N GLY A 347 4.58 18.54 7.97
CA GLY A 347 5.38 17.74 8.88
C GLY A 347 6.20 16.64 8.19
N VAL A 348 5.69 16.02 7.12
CA VAL A 348 6.48 15.09 6.29
C VAL A 348 7.64 15.81 5.60
N LEU A 349 7.37 16.98 5.01
CA LEU A 349 8.39 17.77 4.30
C LEU A 349 9.48 18.29 5.24
N GLU A 350 9.11 18.75 6.45
CA GLU A 350 10.07 19.17 7.47
C GLU A 350 10.99 18.03 7.91
N GLU A 351 10.45 16.82 8.10
CA GLU A 351 11.28 15.65 8.42
C GLU A 351 12.17 15.25 7.23
N TYR A 352 11.69 15.40 6.00
CA TYR A 352 12.49 15.16 4.80
C TYR A 352 13.68 16.14 4.69
N ASP A 353 13.47 17.41 5.06
CA ASP A 353 14.50 18.45 5.02
C ASP A 353 15.57 18.27 6.11
N ARG A 354 15.26 17.53 7.19
CA ARG A 354 16.21 17.19 8.26
C ARG A 354 17.12 15.99 7.95
N LEU A 355 16.72 15.14 6.99
CA LEU A 355 17.44 13.93 6.56
C LEU A 355 18.41 14.23 5.42
#